data_AF-A0A8H3VZX2-F1
#
_entry.id   AF-A0A8H3VZX2-F1
#
_cell.length_a   1.000
_cell.length_b   1.000
_cell.length_c   1.000
_cell.angle_alpha   90.00
_cell.angle_beta   90.00
_cell.angle_gamma   90.00
#
_symmetry.space_group_name_H-M   'P 1'
#
loop_
_entity.id
_entity.type
_entity.pdbx_description
1 polymer ?
#
loop_
_entity_poly.entity_id
_entity_poly.type
_entity_poly.pdbx_seq_one_letter_code
_entity_poly.pdbx_strand_id
1 'polypeptide(L)'
;MPKKLSKTPQGGSTSTLGNGTPSTSTTASLSLPRILTDDLPLPKLIVFDLDYTLWPFWVDTHVSGPLKANAAHSAATDRHGESFAFYADVPRILYTLPLAGVKLAVASRTSAPELARDMLKLLHVPPPSAEEGGSGKKEKARKALEFFDGGLEIYPSSKIRHFEAIFRKTGIPFTEMLFFDDESRNRNTESLGVTMHLVRDGTSWAEIEKGVAEWRKRRGYTG
;
A
#
# COMPACT_ATOMS: atom_id res chain seq x y z
N MET A 1 -62.94 -32.06 12.20
CA MET A 1 -62.72 -33.39 12.82
C MET A 1 -61.29 -33.47 13.33
N PRO A 2 -61.08 -33.63 14.65
CA PRO A 2 -59.76 -33.64 15.29
C PRO A 2 -59.31 -35.08 15.61
N LYS A 3 -58.00 -35.30 15.73
CA LYS A 3 -57.46 -36.33 16.64
C LYS A 3 -56.33 -35.73 17.47
N LYS A 4 -56.67 -35.53 18.75
CA LYS A 4 -55.76 -35.41 19.90
C LYS A 4 -55.18 -36.80 20.25
N LEU A 5 -53.99 -36.80 20.87
CA LEU A 5 -53.55 -37.62 22.03
C LEU A 5 -52.19 -36.99 22.48
N SER A 6 -52.07 -36.25 23.61
CA SER A 6 -51.85 -36.67 25.02
C SER A 6 -50.64 -37.59 25.21
N LYS A 7 -49.71 -37.49 26.19
CA LYS A 7 -49.68 -36.91 27.56
C LYS A 7 -48.20 -36.88 28.07
N THR A 8 -47.97 -36.04 29.08
CA THR A 8 -46.81 -35.67 29.96
C THR A 8 -46.12 -36.82 30.78
N PRO A 9 -45.19 -36.60 31.77
CA PRO A 9 -43.90 -35.85 31.89
C PRO A 9 -42.77 -36.69 32.61
N GLN A 10 -41.66 -36.02 33.01
CA GLN A 10 -40.50 -36.43 33.88
C GLN A 10 -39.19 -36.70 33.12
N GLY A 11 -37.99 -36.29 33.53
CA GLY A 11 -37.53 -35.58 34.73
C GLY A 11 -36.14 -34.96 34.46
N GLY A 12 -35.72 -34.02 35.31
CA GLY A 12 -34.53 -33.20 35.10
C GLY A 12 -33.20 -33.89 35.39
N SER A 13 -32.12 -33.30 34.87
CA SER A 13 -30.78 -33.28 35.46
C SER A 13 -29.94 -32.18 34.82
N THR A 14 -29.38 -31.35 35.68
CA THR A 14 -28.43 -30.25 35.47
C THR A 14 -27.10 -30.69 34.86
N SER A 15 -26.54 -29.89 33.95
CA SER A 15 -25.07 -29.68 33.85
C SER A 15 -24.70 -28.50 32.93
N THR A 16 -24.26 -27.40 33.58
CA THR A 16 -23.07 -26.58 33.27
C THR A 16 -22.77 -26.07 31.85
N LEU A 17 -22.96 -24.75 31.69
CA LEU A 17 -22.00 -23.75 31.20
C LEU A 17 -20.98 -24.20 30.11
N GLY A 18 -21.30 -23.90 28.85
CA GLY A 18 -20.33 -23.75 27.77
C GLY A 18 -20.18 -22.28 27.41
N ASN A 19 -19.13 -21.64 27.92
CA ASN A 19 -18.78 -20.25 27.65
C ASN A 19 -18.38 -20.13 26.17
N GLY A 20 -19.17 -19.43 25.36
CA GLY A 20 -18.81 -19.07 23.99
C GLY A 20 -17.67 -18.07 24.02
N THR A 21 -16.50 -18.50 23.54
CA THR A 21 -15.32 -17.65 23.35
C THR A 21 -15.66 -16.53 22.35
N PRO A 22 -15.59 -15.24 22.73
CA PRO A 22 -15.63 -14.18 21.75
C PRO A 22 -14.31 -14.20 20.98
N SER A 23 -14.39 -14.30 19.65
CA SER A 23 -13.27 -14.12 18.75
C SER A 23 -12.66 -12.74 18.99
N THR A 24 -11.51 -12.72 19.63
CA THR A 24 -10.72 -11.52 19.86
C THR A 24 -10.25 -10.98 18.51
N SER A 25 -10.86 -9.88 18.06
CA SER A 25 -10.27 -9.01 17.05
C SER A 25 -9.00 -8.42 17.64
N THR A 26 -7.85 -8.95 17.24
CA THR A 26 -6.55 -8.46 17.68
C THR A 26 -6.35 -7.04 17.15
N THR A 27 -6.49 -6.05 18.02
CA THR A 27 -6.02 -4.69 17.81
C THR A 27 -4.50 -4.79 17.64
N ALA A 28 -4.03 -4.73 16.38
CA ALA A 28 -2.61 -4.84 16.08
C ALA A 28 -1.88 -3.61 16.66
N SER A 29 -1.17 -3.82 17.76
CA SER A 29 -0.22 -2.87 18.33
C SER A 29 0.74 -2.37 17.24
N LEU A 30 1.00 -1.06 17.20
CA LEU A 30 1.77 -0.35 16.18
C LEU A 30 3.28 -0.64 16.25
N SER A 31 3.70 -1.90 16.11
CA SER A 31 5.11 -2.21 15.87
C SER A 31 5.48 -1.83 14.44
N LEU A 32 6.59 -1.11 14.27
CA LEU A 32 7.19 -0.95 12.95
C LEU A 32 7.56 -2.34 12.39
N PRO A 33 7.41 -2.57 11.07
CA PRO A 33 7.88 -3.79 10.43
C PRO A 33 9.35 -4.05 10.75
N ARG A 34 9.71 -5.33 10.95
CA ARG A 34 11.07 -5.71 11.38
C ARG A 34 12.14 -5.23 10.41
N ILE A 35 11.84 -5.19 9.11
CA ILE A 35 12.75 -4.67 8.08
C ILE A 35 13.19 -3.22 8.32
N LEU A 36 12.46 -2.43 9.12
CA LEU A 36 12.81 -1.04 9.44
C LEU A 36 13.54 -0.91 10.78
N THR A 37 13.72 -2.01 11.52
CA THR A 37 14.22 -2.02 12.90
C THR A 37 15.30 -3.09 13.15
N ASP A 38 15.73 -3.81 12.11
CA ASP A 38 16.67 -4.93 12.19
C ASP A 38 18.13 -4.57 11.88
N ASP A 39 18.45 -3.27 11.82
CA ASP A 39 19.77 -2.69 11.52
C ASP A 39 20.40 -3.12 10.17
N LEU A 40 19.66 -3.87 9.35
CA LEU A 40 20.09 -4.27 8.02
C LEU A 40 19.80 -3.14 7.01
N PRO A 41 20.62 -3.01 5.95
CA PRO A 41 20.48 -1.91 5.00
C PRO A 41 19.14 -1.94 4.28
N LEU A 42 18.64 -0.75 3.99
CA LEU A 42 17.44 -0.51 3.17
C LEU A 42 17.83 0.01 1.79
N PRO A 43 16.99 -0.20 0.77
CA PRO A 43 17.11 0.52 -0.50
C PRO A 43 17.08 2.03 -0.24
N LYS A 44 17.96 2.79 -0.91
CA LYS A 44 17.94 4.26 -0.78
C LYS A 44 16.72 4.88 -1.47
N LEU A 45 16.14 4.17 -2.43
CA LEU A 45 14.98 4.58 -3.19
C LEU A 45 14.08 3.39 -3.46
N ILE A 46 12.81 3.54 -3.12
CA ILE A 46 11.74 2.62 -3.56
C ILE A 46 10.92 3.32 -4.65
N VAL A 47 10.77 2.64 -5.78
CA VAL A 47 9.96 3.09 -6.91
C VAL A 47 8.70 2.22 -6.98
N PHE A 48 7.54 2.84 -7.17
CA PHE A 48 6.28 2.14 -7.36
C PHE A 48 5.73 2.38 -8.78
N ASP A 49 5.14 1.35 -9.38
CA ASP A 49 4.08 1.56 -10.36
C ASP A 49 2.82 2.15 -9.69
N LEU A 50 1.79 2.47 -10.47
CA LEU A 50 0.52 2.99 -9.96
C LEU A 50 -0.58 1.93 -10.03
N ASP A 51 -0.92 1.51 -11.25
CA ASP A 51 -2.11 0.71 -11.50
C ASP A 51 -1.87 -0.72 -11.01
N TYR A 52 -2.82 -1.29 -10.28
CA TYR A 52 -2.68 -2.57 -9.56
C TYR A 52 -1.51 -2.68 -8.57
N THR A 53 -0.74 -1.60 -8.37
CA THR A 53 0.37 -1.53 -7.42
C THR A 53 0.02 -0.67 -6.20
N LEU A 54 -0.34 0.60 -6.39
CA LEU A 54 -0.81 1.47 -5.31
C LEU A 54 -2.33 1.42 -5.13
N TRP A 55 -3.07 1.13 -6.20
CA TRP A 55 -4.53 1.03 -6.18
C TRP A 55 -5.04 -0.10 -7.09
N PRO A 56 -6.24 -0.66 -6.86
CA PRO A 56 -6.73 -1.86 -7.54
C PRO A 56 -7.44 -1.60 -8.88
N PHE A 57 -6.91 -0.70 -9.72
CA PHE A 57 -7.52 -0.35 -11.00
C PHE A 57 -6.51 0.25 -11.98
N TRP A 58 -6.79 0.18 -13.28
CA TRP A 58 -6.18 1.06 -14.29
C TRP A 58 -6.85 2.43 -14.31
N VAL A 59 -6.07 3.48 -14.06
CA VAL A 59 -6.57 4.86 -14.03
C VAL A 59 -7.02 5.38 -15.39
N ASP A 60 -6.45 4.88 -16.50
CA ASP A 60 -6.85 5.29 -17.86
C ASP A 60 -8.05 4.52 -18.43
N THR A 61 -8.51 3.49 -17.73
CA THR A 61 -9.58 2.60 -18.19
C THR A 61 -10.82 2.69 -17.30
N HIS A 62 -10.64 2.62 -15.98
CA HIS A 62 -11.76 2.54 -15.03
C HIS A 62 -12.21 3.90 -14.52
N VAL A 63 -11.39 4.94 -14.64
CA VAL A 63 -11.65 6.22 -13.98
C VAL A 63 -12.09 7.27 -14.99
N SER A 64 -13.24 7.90 -14.74
CA SER A 64 -13.74 8.99 -15.59
C SER A 64 -13.77 10.33 -14.87
N GLY A 65 -12.78 11.18 -15.15
CA GLY A 65 -12.72 12.53 -14.59
C GLY A 65 -13.95 13.40 -14.93
N PRO A 66 -14.20 14.48 -14.17
CA PRO A 66 -13.37 14.99 -13.07
C PRO A 66 -13.49 14.16 -11.78
N LEU A 67 -12.43 14.20 -10.96
CA LEU A 67 -12.38 13.55 -9.65
C LEU A 67 -12.72 14.52 -8.52
N LYS A 68 -13.35 14.00 -7.46
CA LYS A 68 -13.62 14.72 -6.22
C LYS A 68 -13.23 13.86 -5.03
N ALA A 69 -12.43 14.39 -4.10
CA ALA A 69 -12.14 13.70 -2.86
C ALA A 69 -13.39 13.56 -1.99
N ASN A 70 -13.51 12.45 -1.26
CA ASN A 70 -14.44 12.35 -0.14
C ASN A 70 -13.99 13.26 1.03
N ALA A 71 -14.86 13.47 2.03
CA ALA A 71 -14.56 14.35 3.16
C ALA A 71 -13.30 13.96 3.95
N ALA A 72 -12.96 12.67 3.97
CA ALA A 72 -11.78 12.15 4.67
C ALA A 72 -10.50 12.17 3.81
N HIS A 73 -10.59 12.53 2.52
CA HIS A 73 -9.52 12.37 1.53
C HIS A 73 -8.95 10.94 1.43
N SER A 74 -9.71 9.92 1.86
CA SER A 74 -9.33 8.51 1.79
C SER A 74 -9.70 7.85 0.46
N ALA A 75 -10.60 8.47 -0.29
CA ALA A 75 -11.04 8.02 -1.61
C ALA A 75 -11.38 9.22 -2.50
N ALA A 76 -11.29 9.02 -3.80
CA ALA A 76 -11.80 9.95 -4.81
C ALA A 76 -12.98 9.33 -5.55
N THR A 77 -13.97 10.15 -5.88
CA THR A 77 -15.14 9.76 -6.66
C THR A 77 -15.06 10.41 -8.03
N ASP A 78 -15.40 9.65 -9.07
CA ASP A 78 -15.40 10.13 -10.45
C ASP A 78 -16.75 10.75 -10.86
N ARG A 79 -16.93 11.09 -12.14
CA ARG A 79 -18.20 11.69 -12.62
C ARG A 79 -19.40 10.74 -12.57
N HIS A 80 -19.17 9.44 -12.51
CA HIS A 80 -20.21 8.41 -12.47
C HIS A 80 -20.57 7.99 -11.05
N GLY A 81 -19.84 8.48 -10.04
CA GLY A 81 -20.07 8.13 -8.64
C GLY A 81 -19.26 6.93 -8.17
N GLU A 82 -18.36 6.40 -9.00
CA GLU A 82 -17.49 5.29 -8.61
C GLU A 82 -16.39 5.77 -7.68
N SER A 83 -16.07 4.97 -6.66
CA SER A 83 -15.11 5.34 -5.61
C SER A 83 -13.78 4.60 -5.76
N PHE A 84 -12.69 5.35 -5.73
CA PHE A 84 -11.34 4.90 -5.99
C PHE A 84 -10.43 5.25 -4.81
N ALA A 85 -9.69 4.28 -4.30
CA ALA A 85 -8.80 4.43 -3.15
C ALA A 85 -7.52 3.59 -3.33
N PHE A 86 -6.52 3.83 -2.48
CA PHE A 86 -5.34 2.98 -2.40
C PHE A 86 -5.66 1.58 -1.83
N TYR A 87 -4.74 0.64 -2.02
CA TYR A 87 -4.69 -0.56 -1.16
C TYR A 87 -4.49 -0.18 0.31
N ALA A 88 -5.00 -1.02 1.22
CA ALA A 88 -5.16 -0.68 2.63
C ALA A 88 -3.87 -0.23 3.34
N ASP A 89 -2.74 -0.88 3.05
CA ASP A 89 -1.45 -0.59 3.70
C ASP A 89 -0.71 0.60 3.08
N VAL A 90 -1.03 0.96 1.84
CA VAL A 90 -0.27 1.96 1.05
C VAL A 90 -0.14 3.29 1.78
N PRO A 91 -1.19 3.91 2.38
CA PRO A 91 -1.00 5.16 3.12
C PRO A 91 0.06 5.03 4.22
N ARG A 92 0.03 3.93 4.99
CA ARG A 92 1.00 3.72 6.07
C ARG A 92 2.41 3.45 5.53
N ILE A 93 2.54 2.73 4.43
CA ILE A 93 3.82 2.49 3.74
C ILE A 93 4.44 3.80 3.27
N LEU A 94 3.66 4.62 2.55
CA LEU A 94 4.10 5.93 2.05
C LEU A 94 4.52 6.87 3.17
N TYR A 95 3.84 6.83 4.31
CA TYR A 95 4.23 7.62 5.49
C TYR A 95 5.51 7.11 6.14
N THR A 96 5.64 5.80 6.31
CA THR A 96 6.65 5.20 7.19
C THR A 96 8.01 5.07 6.52
N LEU A 97 8.07 4.72 5.23
CA LEU A 97 9.34 4.52 4.51
C LEU A 97 10.25 5.77 4.51
N PRO A 98 9.75 6.99 4.29
CA PRO A 98 10.58 8.21 4.37
C PRO A 98 11.16 8.46 5.77
N LEU A 99 10.45 8.08 6.83
CA LEU A 99 10.99 8.18 8.20
C LEU A 99 12.18 7.26 8.43
N ALA A 100 12.26 6.15 7.70
CA ALA A 100 13.41 5.25 7.68
C ALA A 100 14.52 5.69 6.71
N GLY A 101 14.44 6.90 6.15
CA GLY A 101 15.43 7.45 5.22
C GLY A 101 15.32 6.93 3.78
N VAL A 102 14.22 6.27 3.43
CA VAL A 102 13.98 5.75 2.08
C VAL A 102 13.25 6.80 1.24
N LYS A 103 13.85 7.22 0.12
CA LYS A 103 13.16 8.09 -0.85
C LYS A 103 12.13 7.30 -1.64
N LEU A 104 11.09 7.98 -2.13
CA LEU A 104 10.02 7.34 -2.90
C LEU A 104 9.87 7.97 -4.29
N ALA A 105 9.62 7.16 -5.31
CA ALA A 105 9.30 7.63 -6.65
C ALA A 105 8.16 6.83 -7.29
N VAL A 106 7.58 7.39 -8.35
CA VAL A 106 6.64 6.70 -9.23
C VAL A 106 7.25 6.53 -10.61
N ALA A 107 7.07 5.35 -11.20
CA ALA A 107 7.26 5.11 -12.62
C ALA A 107 5.97 4.47 -13.15
N SER A 108 5.18 5.15 -13.98
CA SER A 108 3.91 4.63 -14.51
C SER A 108 3.78 4.89 -15.99
N ARG A 109 3.18 3.91 -16.68
CA ARG A 109 3.00 3.89 -18.13
C ARG A 109 1.62 4.32 -18.60
N THR A 110 0.74 4.73 -17.67
CA THR A 110 -0.64 5.12 -17.97
C THR A 110 -0.72 6.14 -19.09
N SER A 111 -1.75 6.02 -19.93
CA SER A 111 -2.07 7.00 -20.97
C SER A 111 -2.86 8.19 -20.43
N ALA A 112 -3.23 8.19 -19.15
CA ALA A 112 -3.94 9.28 -18.47
C ALA A 112 -3.06 9.94 -17.38
N PRO A 113 -1.92 10.53 -17.73
CA PRO A 113 -0.94 11.01 -16.75
C PRO A 113 -1.47 12.13 -15.84
N GLU A 114 -2.32 13.03 -16.36
CA GLU A 114 -2.91 14.10 -15.56
C GLU A 114 -3.94 13.55 -14.56
N LEU A 115 -4.75 12.58 -14.96
CA LEU A 115 -5.74 11.95 -14.09
C LEU A 115 -5.07 11.19 -12.94
N ALA A 116 -3.97 10.50 -13.23
CA ALA A 116 -3.13 9.84 -12.22
C ALA A 116 -2.53 10.84 -11.22
N ARG A 117 -2.01 11.98 -11.71
CA ARG A 117 -1.51 13.06 -10.83
C ARG A 117 -2.62 13.64 -9.97
N ASP A 118 -3.81 13.82 -10.52
CA ASP A 118 -4.95 14.33 -9.76
C ASP A 118 -5.41 13.34 -8.69
N MET A 119 -5.42 12.04 -8.97
CA MET A 119 -5.66 11.01 -7.97
C MET A 119 -4.67 11.12 -6.79
N LEU A 120 -3.37 11.23 -7.07
CA LEU A 120 -2.34 11.39 -6.03
C LEU A 120 -2.42 12.73 -5.26
N LYS A 121 -3.01 13.78 -5.85
CA LYS A 121 -3.28 15.06 -5.16
C LYS A 121 -4.51 14.98 -4.26
N LEU A 122 -5.52 14.20 -4.64
CA LEU A 122 -6.80 14.09 -3.93
C LEU A 122 -6.74 13.12 -2.77
N LEU A 123 -6.01 12.00 -2.93
CA LEU A 123 -5.80 11.01 -1.88
C LEU A 123 -4.76 11.51 -0.89
N HIS A 124 -5.13 11.54 0.38
CA HIS A 124 -4.25 11.97 1.47
C HIS A 124 -3.75 10.78 2.28
N VAL A 125 -2.51 10.90 2.76
CA VAL A 125 -1.87 9.98 3.69
C VAL A 125 -1.93 10.61 5.08
N PRO A 126 -2.71 10.03 6.01
CA PRO A 126 -2.75 10.49 7.39
C PRO A 126 -1.47 10.07 8.13
N PRO A 127 -1.03 10.86 9.13
CA PRO A 127 -0.04 10.36 10.07
C PRO A 127 -0.61 9.15 10.84
N PRO A 128 0.25 8.24 11.33
CA PRO A 128 -0.15 7.18 12.25
C PRO A 128 -0.88 7.82 13.43
N SER A 129 -2.09 7.34 13.72
CA SER A 129 -2.78 7.78 14.93
C SER A 129 -1.99 7.31 16.15
N ALA A 130 -1.32 8.24 16.83
CA ALA A 130 -0.95 8.03 18.21
C ALA A 130 -2.24 7.79 19.01
N GLU A 131 -2.23 6.80 19.91
CA GLU A 131 -3.36 6.52 20.79
C GLU A 131 -3.90 7.80 21.44
N GLU A 132 -5.22 7.84 21.65
CA GLU A 132 -5.94 8.89 22.34
C GLU A 132 -5.24 9.23 23.67
N GLY A 133 -4.47 10.33 23.71
CA GLY A 133 -3.79 10.76 24.94
C GLY A 133 -2.63 11.74 24.79
N GLY A 134 -2.05 11.88 23.60
CA GLY A 134 -0.94 12.81 23.38
C GLY A 134 -1.40 14.25 23.14
N SER A 135 -1.13 15.16 24.08
CA SER A 135 -1.33 16.63 23.96
C SER A 135 -0.33 17.31 23.00
N GLY A 136 -0.01 16.66 21.88
CA GLY A 136 0.84 17.18 20.82
C GLY A 136 0.01 17.83 19.70
N LYS A 137 0.63 18.73 18.92
CA LYS A 137 0.05 19.23 17.66
C LYS A 137 -0.31 18.02 16.79
N LYS A 138 -1.60 17.81 16.50
CA LYS A 138 -2.04 16.81 15.51
C LYS A 138 -1.37 17.15 14.18
N GLU A 139 -0.47 16.28 13.73
CA GLU A 139 0.04 16.35 12.36
C GLU A 139 -1.16 16.18 11.41
N LYS A 140 -1.16 16.95 10.32
CA LYS A 140 -2.25 16.91 9.33
C LYS A 140 -1.92 15.87 8.27
N ALA A 141 -2.96 15.22 7.73
CA ALA A 141 -2.81 14.39 6.55
C ALA A 141 -2.23 15.20 5.39
N ARG A 142 -1.33 14.58 4.62
CA ARG A 142 -0.61 15.18 3.50
C ARG A 142 -1.05 14.53 2.20
N LYS A 143 -0.96 15.24 1.08
CA LYS A 143 -1.28 14.65 -0.23
C LYS A 143 -0.30 13.52 -0.53
N ALA A 144 -0.78 12.39 -1.06
CA ALA A 144 0.10 11.27 -1.41
C ALA A 144 1.22 11.69 -2.37
N LEU A 145 0.92 12.60 -3.29
CA LEU A 145 1.89 13.20 -4.22
C LEU A 145 3.14 13.76 -3.51
N GLU A 146 2.99 14.31 -2.30
CA GLU A 146 4.08 14.95 -1.55
C GLU A 146 5.08 13.98 -0.93
N PHE A 147 4.81 12.67 -0.95
CA PHE A 147 5.72 11.64 -0.44
C PHE A 147 6.72 11.17 -1.51
N PHE A 148 6.49 11.45 -2.79
CA PHE A 148 7.33 11.00 -3.91
C PHE A 148 8.44 12.00 -4.28
N ASP A 149 9.38 12.19 -3.36
CA ASP A 149 10.52 13.11 -3.51
C ASP A 149 11.58 12.65 -4.54
N GLY A 150 11.59 11.36 -4.89
CA GLY A 150 12.46 10.74 -5.88
C GLY A 150 12.02 10.95 -7.34
N GLY A 151 10.79 11.38 -7.60
CA GLY A 151 10.29 11.59 -8.98
C GLY A 151 8.88 11.07 -9.23
N LEU A 152 8.19 11.68 -10.19
CA LEU A 152 6.85 11.29 -10.65
C LEU A 152 6.88 11.09 -12.17
N GLU A 153 7.49 9.97 -12.59
CA GLU A 153 7.63 9.61 -13.99
C GLU A 153 6.36 8.90 -14.48
N ILE A 154 5.33 9.70 -14.77
CA ILE A 154 3.99 9.21 -15.17
C ILE A 154 3.72 9.67 -16.61
N TYR A 155 3.93 8.76 -17.57
CA TYR A 155 3.68 8.95 -19.00
C TYR A 155 3.91 7.65 -19.79
N PRO A 156 3.27 7.45 -20.97
CA PRO A 156 3.50 6.28 -21.81
C PRO A 156 4.94 6.19 -22.31
N SER A 157 5.73 5.29 -21.71
CA SER A 157 7.09 4.98 -22.16
C SER A 157 7.54 3.61 -21.66
N SER A 158 8.80 3.24 -21.92
CA SER A 158 9.41 2.09 -21.27
C SER A 158 9.78 2.44 -19.83
N LYS A 159 9.70 1.46 -18.92
CA LYS A 159 10.18 1.64 -17.54
C LYS A 159 11.67 1.97 -17.48
N ILE A 160 12.46 1.49 -18.44
CA ILE A 160 13.87 1.89 -18.60
C ILE A 160 14.02 3.41 -18.65
N ARG A 161 13.23 4.11 -19.49
CA ARG A 161 13.29 5.57 -19.60
C ARG A 161 12.84 6.29 -18.32
N HIS A 162 11.83 5.74 -17.64
CA HIS A 162 11.41 6.25 -16.32
C HIS A 162 12.55 6.16 -15.31
N PHE A 163 13.22 5.00 -15.22
CA PHE A 163 14.35 4.80 -14.32
C PHE A 163 15.55 5.69 -14.67
N GLU A 164 15.86 5.90 -15.94
CA GLU A 164 16.90 6.86 -16.36
C GLU A 164 16.57 8.31 -15.95
N ALA A 165 15.30 8.71 -16.01
CA ALA A 165 14.86 10.02 -15.53
C ALA A 165 14.96 10.14 -14.00
N ILE A 166 14.53 9.11 -13.27
CA ILE A 166 14.67 9.03 -11.81
C ILE A 166 16.14 9.08 -11.40
N PHE A 167 17.03 8.36 -12.09
CA PHE A 167 18.47 8.40 -11.86
C PHE A 167 19.03 9.81 -12.07
N ARG A 168 18.69 10.47 -13.19
CA ARG A 168 19.12 11.85 -13.47
C ARG A 168 18.66 12.84 -12.39
N LYS A 169 17.45 12.65 -11.84
CA LYS A 169 16.89 13.51 -10.79
C LYS A 169 17.52 13.27 -9.43
N THR A 170 17.77 12.02 -9.07
CA THR A 170 18.13 11.63 -7.70
C THR A 170 19.62 11.38 -7.49
N GLY A 171 20.35 11.02 -8.55
CA GLY A 171 21.73 10.54 -8.47
C GLY A 171 21.89 9.19 -7.76
N ILE A 172 20.81 8.51 -7.39
CA ILE A 172 20.85 7.24 -6.65
C ILE A 172 21.16 6.13 -7.67
N PRO A 173 22.22 5.32 -7.49
CA PRO A 173 22.54 4.22 -8.40
C PRO A 173 21.38 3.22 -8.53
N PHE A 174 21.19 2.62 -9.72
CA PHE A 174 20.17 1.59 -9.92
C PHE A 174 20.29 0.42 -8.95
N THR A 175 21.51 0.04 -8.58
CA THR A 175 21.81 -0.96 -7.56
C THR A 175 21.45 -0.54 -6.14
N GLU A 176 20.91 0.66 -5.92
CA GLU A 176 20.37 1.11 -4.63
C GLU A 176 18.84 1.26 -4.67
N MET A 177 18.22 0.88 -5.80
CA MET A 177 16.77 0.98 -6.03
C MET A 177 16.07 -0.36 -5.89
N LEU A 178 14.87 -0.33 -5.33
CA LEU A 178 13.90 -1.43 -5.31
C LEU A 178 12.62 -0.96 -6.00
N PHE A 179 12.08 -1.80 -6.88
CA PHE A 179 10.95 -1.46 -7.73
C PHE A 179 9.79 -2.44 -7.51
N PHE A 180 8.60 -1.92 -7.23
CA PHE A 180 7.36 -2.68 -7.11
C PHE A 180 6.45 -2.40 -8.30
N ASP A 181 6.01 -3.46 -8.98
CA ASP A 181 5.18 -3.40 -10.18
C ASP A 181 4.44 -4.73 -10.33
N ASP A 182 3.21 -4.70 -10.83
CA ASP A 182 2.36 -5.88 -11.02
C ASP A 182 2.60 -6.62 -12.34
N GLU A 183 3.34 -6.00 -13.26
CA GLU A 183 3.48 -6.44 -14.61
C GLU A 183 4.88 -7.04 -14.86
N SER A 184 4.90 -8.35 -15.03
CA SER A 184 6.12 -9.15 -15.20
C SER A 184 7.06 -8.66 -16.31
N ARG A 185 6.53 -8.07 -17.40
CA ARG A 185 7.37 -7.57 -18.51
C ARG A 185 8.27 -6.39 -18.10
N ASN A 186 7.91 -5.67 -17.03
CA ASN A 186 8.69 -4.56 -16.49
C ASN A 186 9.91 -5.04 -15.68
N ARG A 187 10.09 -6.37 -15.50
CA ARG A 187 11.32 -6.98 -14.99
C ARG A 187 12.55 -6.67 -15.86
N ASN A 188 12.37 -6.24 -17.12
CA ASN A 188 13.48 -5.76 -17.95
C ASN A 188 14.29 -4.62 -17.30
N THR A 189 13.71 -3.86 -16.37
CA THR A 189 14.42 -2.86 -15.54
C THR A 189 15.60 -3.43 -14.75
N GLU A 190 15.61 -4.72 -14.45
CA GLU A 190 16.73 -5.38 -13.77
C GLU A 190 18.02 -5.35 -14.60
N SER A 191 17.94 -5.18 -15.93
CA SER A 191 19.11 -4.95 -16.78
C SER A 191 19.91 -3.70 -16.41
N LEU A 192 19.30 -2.73 -15.72
CA LEU A 192 19.97 -1.54 -15.19
C LEU A 192 20.65 -1.78 -13.84
N GLY A 193 20.36 -2.90 -13.15
CA GLY A 193 20.80 -3.21 -11.79
C GLY A 193 19.75 -2.97 -10.70
N VAL A 194 18.55 -2.51 -11.06
CA VAL A 194 17.39 -2.40 -10.15
C VAL A 194 16.99 -3.79 -9.66
N THR A 195 16.53 -3.90 -8.42
CA THR A 195 15.81 -5.10 -7.95
C THR A 195 14.32 -4.91 -8.20
N MET A 196 13.69 -5.77 -9.01
CA MET A 196 12.25 -5.69 -9.28
C MET A 196 11.50 -6.80 -8.55
N HIS A 197 10.56 -6.39 -7.70
CA HIS A 197 9.63 -7.24 -6.97
C HIS A 197 8.26 -7.21 -7.65
N LEU A 198 7.78 -8.39 -8.04
CA LEU A 198 6.48 -8.55 -8.71
C LEU A 198 5.35 -8.60 -7.67
N VAL A 199 4.45 -7.63 -7.71
CA VAL A 199 3.31 -7.51 -6.81
C VAL A 199 2.07 -8.14 -7.46
N ARG A 200 1.38 -9.08 -6.80
CA ARG A 200 0.20 -9.74 -7.41
C ARG A 200 -1.14 -9.12 -6.99
N ASP A 201 -1.25 -8.79 -5.71
CA ASP A 201 -2.52 -8.39 -5.08
C ASP A 201 -2.43 -6.96 -4.48
N GLY A 202 -1.62 -6.11 -5.11
CA GLY A 202 -1.34 -4.78 -4.61
C GLY A 202 -0.27 -4.71 -3.53
N THR A 203 0.25 -3.50 -3.34
CA THR A 203 1.29 -3.24 -2.35
C THR A 203 0.72 -3.42 -0.93
N SER A 204 1.37 -4.28 -0.15
CA SER A 204 1.12 -4.50 1.28
C SER A 204 2.44 -4.52 2.05
N TRP A 205 2.38 -4.47 3.37
CA TRP A 205 3.60 -4.60 4.18
C TRP A 205 4.34 -5.91 3.92
N ALA A 206 3.61 -7.01 3.71
CA ALA A 206 4.20 -8.30 3.35
C ALA A 206 4.95 -8.25 2.01
N GLU A 207 4.45 -7.49 1.03
CA GLU A 207 5.15 -7.29 -0.24
C GLU A 207 6.40 -6.41 -0.06
N ILE A 208 6.32 -5.34 0.74
CA ILE A 208 7.49 -4.52 1.08
C ILE A 208 8.58 -5.37 1.74
N GLU A 209 8.21 -6.22 2.71
CA GLU A 209 9.15 -7.12 3.40
C GLU A 209 9.83 -8.09 2.43
N LYS A 210 9.06 -8.74 1.54
CA LYS A 210 9.62 -9.64 0.52
C LYS A 210 10.56 -8.91 -0.44
N GLY A 211 10.17 -7.74 -0.93
CA GLY A 211 10.98 -6.96 -1.86
C GLY A 211 12.29 -6.48 -1.22
N VAL A 212 12.25 -6.01 0.03
CA VAL A 212 13.45 -5.63 0.79
C VAL A 212 14.33 -6.83 1.06
N ALA A 213 13.77 -7.99 1.44
CA ALA A 213 14.52 -9.21 1.65
C ALA A 213 15.22 -9.68 0.35
N GLU A 214 14.53 -9.61 -0.79
CA GLU A 214 15.12 -9.92 -2.10
C GLU A 214 16.27 -8.95 -2.46
N TRP A 215 16.05 -7.66 -2.25
CA TRP A 215 17.07 -6.63 -2.47
C TRP A 215 18.30 -6.87 -1.59
N ARG A 216 18.10 -7.19 -0.31
CA ARG A 216 19.16 -7.53 0.65
C ARG A 216 19.93 -8.78 0.21
N LYS A 217 19.22 -9.85 -0.16
CA LYS A 217 19.81 -11.11 -0.61
C LYS A 217 20.72 -10.92 -1.81
N ARG A 218 20.32 -10.11 -2.80
CA ARG A 218 21.13 -9.79 -3.98
C ARG A 218 22.41 -9.02 -3.67
N ARG A 219 22.52 -8.47 -2.46
CA ARG A 219 23.67 -7.72 -1.94
C ARG A 219 24.43 -8.47 -0.84
N GLY A 220 24.15 -9.76 -0.66
CA GLY A 220 24.87 -10.62 0.28
C GLY A 220 24.40 -10.50 1.74
N TYR A 221 23.32 -9.76 2.00
CA TYR A 221 22.71 -9.71 3.34
C TYR A 221 21.73 -10.88 3.48
N THR A 222 22.10 -11.85 4.31
CA THR A 222 21.24 -12.97 4.70
C THR A 222 20.93 -12.85 6.19
N GLY A 223 19.66 -12.62 6.53
CA GLY A 223 19.15 -12.51 7.90
C GLY A 223 17.68 -12.90 7.93
#